data_AF-A0A4R5EKG3-F1
#
_entry.id   AF-A0A4R5EKG3-F1
#
_cell.length_a   1.000
_cell.length_b   1.000
_cell.length_c   1.000
_cell.angle_alpha   90.00
_cell.angle_beta   90.00
_cell.angle_gamma   90.00
#
_symmetry.space_group_name_H-M   'P 1'
#
loop_
_entity.id
_entity.type
_entity.pdbx_description
1 polymer ?
#
loop_
_entity_poly.entity_id
_entity_poly.type
_entity_poly.pdbx_seq_one_letter_code
_entity_poly.pdbx_strand_id
1 'polypeptide(L)'
;MTLWPHLPVDPEETLLSYADRLSMMHTGRGMERLVRDIGINTEHFISGREDAVAVFAEATGLSVEDLQMASIRVFQRGASFRGEDISKTFLTPRVNRHAKLTHLGGL
;
A
#
# COMPACT_ATOMS: atom_id res chain seq x y z
N MET A 1 -1.36 10.83 -16.06
CA MET A 1 -0.26 11.68 -15.55
C MET A 1 0.35 10.94 -14.37
N THR A 2 1.67 10.82 -14.31
CA THR A 2 2.36 10.02 -13.28
C THR A 2 3.00 10.92 -12.23
N LEU A 3 2.92 10.53 -10.96
CA LEU A 3 3.54 11.26 -9.86
C LEU A 3 5.07 11.38 -10.04
N TRP A 4 5.60 12.57 -9.75
CA TRP A 4 7.04 12.89 -9.77
C TRP A 4 7.44 13.57 -8.45
N PRO A 5 8.59 13.24 -7.83
CA PRO A 5 9.61 12.26 -8.26
C PRO A 5 9.14 10.80 -8.20
N HIS A 6 9.70 9.93 -9.03
CA HIS A 6 9.35 8.51 -9.05
C HIS A 6 9.95 7.78 -7.85
N LEU A 7 9.13 6.94 -7.21
CA LEU A 7 9.55 6.11 -6.09
C LEU A 7 9.43 4.61 -6.45
N PRO A 8 10.54 3.86 -6.54
CA PRO A 8 10.49 2.44 -6.84
C PRO A 8 9.80 1.66 -5.70
N VAL A 9 9.02 0.66 -6.07
CA VAL A 9 8.44 -0.31 -5.14
C VAL A 9 9.51 -1.30 -4.74
N ASP A 10 9.63 -1.57 -3.45
CA ASP A 10 10.44 -2.69 -2.96
C ASP A 10 9.61 -3.97 -3.09
N PRO A 11 10.13 -5.03 -3.76
CA PRO A 11 9.39 -6.26 -3.98
C PRO A 11 9.03 -7.00 -2.69
N GLU A 12 9.58 -6.67 -1.52
CA GLU A 12 9.18 -7.22 -0.20
C GLU A 12 8.18 -6.31 0.55
N GLU A 13 8.02 -5.06 0.11
CA GLU A 13 7.13 -4.07 0.73
C GLU A 13 5.65 -4.38 0.46
N THR A 14 4.78 -4.07 1.43
CA THR A 14 3.33 -4.16 1.24
C THR A 14 2.79 -2.93 0.52
N LEU A 15 1.64 -3.05 -0.15
CA LEU A 15 0.97 -1.93 -0.81
C LEU A 15 0.77 -0.73 0.14
N LEU A 16 0.41 -0.98 1.40
CA LEU A 16 0.17 0.08 2.39
C LEU A 16 1.46 0.75 2.86
N SER A 17 2.53 -0.02 3.06
CA SER A 17 3.85 0.53 3.37
C SER A 17 4.36 1.41 2.21
N TYR A 18 4.24 0.91 0.98
CA TYR A 18 4.64 1.64 -0.22
C TYR A 18 3.85 2.96 -0.35
N ALA A 19 2.53 2.90 -0.22
CA ALA A 19 1.67 4.06 -0.35
C ALA A 19 1.90 5.10 0.77
N ASP A 20 2.25 4.66 1.99
CA ASP A 20 2.64 5.58 3.07
C ASP A 20 3.98 6.27 2.79
N ARG A 21 4.98 5.52 2.34
CA ARG A 21 6.29 6.07 1.95
C ARG A 21 6.16 7.07 0.79
N LEU A 22 5.35 6.72 -0.21
CA LEU A 22 5.02 7.59 -1.34
C LEU A 22 4.30 8.86 -0.87
N SER A 23 3.32 8.73 0.01
CA SER A 23 2.58 9.86 0.57
C SER A 23 3.48 10.80 1.38
N MET A 24 4.40 10.25 2.18
CA MET A 24 5.40 11.05 2.90
C MET A 24 6.30 11.82 1.93
N MET A 25 6.73 11.20 0.84
CA MET A 25 7.57 11.83 -0.17
C MET A 25 6.87 13.01 -0.87
N HIS A 26 5.63 12.84 -1.34
CA HIS A 26 4.95 13.86 -2.14
C HIS A 26 4.21 14.91 -1.31
N THR A 27 3.72 14.54 -0.12
CA THR A 27 2.79 15.39 0.65
C THR A 27 3.25 15.69 2.07
N GLY A 28 4.23 14.94 2.59
CA GLY A 28 4.62 14.98 4.01
C GLY A 28 3.50 14.54 4.96
N ARG A 29 2.48 13.84 4.46
CA ARG A 29 1.27 13.42 5.21
C ARG A 29 1.01 11.93 5.00
N GLY A 30 0.14 11.37 5.84
CA GLY A 30 -0.21 9.94 5.81
C GLY A 30 -0.91 9.50 4.53
N MET A 31 -0.72 8.22 4.19
CA MET A 31 -1.27 7.53 3.02
C MET A 31 -2.72 7.90 2.67
N GLU A 32 -3.61 7.94 3.67
CA GLU A 32 -5.04 8.16 3.44
C GLU A 32 -5.33 9.46 2.69
N ARG A 33 -4.50 10.49 2.89
CA ARG A 33 -4.68 11.75 2.19
C ARG A 33 -4.32 11.64 0.73
N LEU A 34 -3.16 11.04 0.40
CA LEU A 34 -2.76 10.81 -0.97
C LEU A 34 -3.79 9.93 -1.72
N VAL A 35 -4.24 8.85 -1.09
CA VAL A 35 -5.25 7.93 -1.66
C VAL A 35 -6.55 8.68 -1.98
N ARG A 36 -7.00 9.56 -1.08
CA ARG A 36 -8.19 10.41 -1.31
C ARG A 36 -7.96 11.48 -2.37
N ASP A 37 -6.77 12.07 -2.43
CA ASP A 37 -6.42 13.08 -3.44
C ASP A 37 -6.37 12.46 -4.86
N ILE A 38 -6.03 11.18 -4.97
CA ILE A 38 -6.11 10.37 -6.20
C ILE A 38 -7.56 9.94 -6.52
N GLY A 39 -8.51 10.16 -5.60
CA GLY A 39 -9.93 9.82 -5.78
C GLY A 39 -10.29 8.38 -5.42
N ILE A 40 -9.44 7.69 -4.66
CA ILE A 40 -9.65 6.30 -4.26
C ILE A 40 -10.33 6.24 -2.89
N ASN A 41 -11.28 5.31 -2.71
CA ASN A 41 -11.84 5.01 -1.39
C ASN A 41 -10.79 4.30 -0.52
N THR A 42 -10.45 4.89 0.62
CA THR A 42 -9.42 4.39 1.53
C THR A 42 -9.68 2.97 2.01
N GLU A 43 -10.92 2.60 2.33
CA GLU A 43 -11.25 1.25 2.80
C GLU A 43 -11.07 0.21 1.69
N HIS A 44 -11.48 0.55 0.46
CA HIS A 44 -11.26 -0.32 -0.70
C HIS A 44 -9.77 -0.52 -0.97
N PHE A 45 -8.97 0.54 -0.85
CA PHE A 45 -7.52 0.46 -0.97
C PHE A 45 -6.88 -0.41 0.12
N ILE A 46 -7.26 -0.19 1.39
CA ILE A 46 -6.76 -0.99 2.53
C ILE A 46 -7.11 -2.47 2.38
N SER A 47 -8.29 -2.79 1.81
CA SER A 47 -8.71 -4.17 1.58
C SER A 47 -8.04 -4.86 0.38
N GLY A 48 -7.23 -4.12 -0.41
CA GLY A 48 -6.60 -4.63 -1.62
C GLY A 48 -7.56 -4.84 -2.78
N ARG A 49 -8.65 -4.06 -2.87
CA ARG A 49 -9.65 -4.19 -3.94
C ARG A 49 -9.04 -3.84 -5.30
N GLU A 50 -9.26 -4.68 -6.30
CA GLU A 50 -8.55 -4.61 -7.59
C GLU A 50 -8.72 -3.27 -8.31
N ASP A 51 -9.91 -2.68 -8.28
CA ASP A 51 -10.18 -1.37 -8.87
C ASP A 51 -9.43 -0.24 -8.16
N ALA A 52 -9.38 -0.27 -6.83
CA ALA A 52 -8.60 0.69 -6.04
C ALA A 52 -7.09 0.57 -6.30
N VAL A 53 -6.57 -0.65 -6.43
CA VAL A 53 -5.16 -0.90 -6.76
C VAL A 53 -4.84 -0.45 -8.19
N ALA A 54 -5.73 -0.68 -9.14
CA ALA A 54 -5.54 -0.28 -10.54
C ALA A 54 -5.46 1.24 -10.71
N VAL A 55 -6.36 2.00 -10.08
CA VAL A 55 -6.33 3.48 -10.12
C VAL A 55 -5.03 4.01 -9.50
N PHE A 56 -4.56 3.39 -8.42
CA PHE A 56 -3.31 3.80 -7.78
C PHE A 56 -2.09 3.48 -8.65
N ALA A 57 -2.07 2.32 -9.32
CA ALA A 57 -1.03 1.95 -10.27
C ALA A 57 -0.93 2.96 -11.43
N GLU A 58 -2.08 3.38 -11.98
CA GLU A 58 -2.12 4.39 -13.04
C GLU A 58 -1.57 5.74 -12.57
N ALA A 59 -1.97 6.19 -11.38
CA ALA A 59 -1.50 7.46 -10.80
C ALA A 59 0.02 7.45 -10.51
N THR A 60 0.57 6.28 -10.16
CA THR A 60 1.99 6.09 -9.81
C THR A 60 2.85 5.65 -11.00
N GLY A 61 2.22 5.30 -12.13
CA GLY A 61 2.91 4.80 -13.32
C GLY A 61 3.57 3.44 -13.14
N LEU A 62 3.01 2.60 -12.27
CA LEU A 62 3.50 1.26 -11.95
C LEU A 62 2.62 0.19 -12.60
N SER A 63 3.13 -1.05 -12.66
CA SER A 63 2.29 -2.18 -13.08
C SER A 63 1.23 -2.47 -12.01
N VAL A 64 -0.01 -2.68 -12.48
CA VAL A 64 -1.11 -3.15 -11.65
C VAL A 64 -0.76 -4.52 -11.04
N GLU A 65 -0.06 -5.38 -11.77
CA GLU A 65 0.30 -6.72 -11.31
C GLU A 65 1.26 -6.68 -10.12
N ASP A 66 2.29 -5.82 -10.19
CA ASP A 66 3.27 -5.64 -9.11
C ASP A 66 2.58 -5.16 -7.83
N LEU A 67 1.68 -4.18 -7.95
CA LEU A 67 0.94 -3.65 -6.81
C LEU A 67 -0.12 -4.62 -6.28
N GLN A 68 -0.70 -5.46 -7.13
CA GLN A 68 -1.60 -6.53 -6.69
C GLN A 68 -0.85 -7.61 -5.91
N MET A 69 0.37 -7.98 -6.32
CA MET A 69 1.21 -8.91 -5.57
C MET A 69 1.61 -8.36 -4.21
N ALA A 70 1.84 -7.06 -4.11
CA ALA A 70 2.11 -6.35 -2.86
C ALA A 70 0.84 -6.12 -2.00
N SER A 71 -0.36 -6.33 -2.55
CA SER A 71 -1.63 -6.13 -1.83
C SER A 71 -1.97 -7.35 -0.95
N ILE A 72 -2.43 -7.08 0.28
CA ILE A 72 -3.06 -8.10 1.12
C ILE A 72 -4.55 -8.10 0.76
N ARG A 73 -5.03 -9.20 0.16
CA ARG A 73 -6.46 -9.39 -0.13
C ARG A 73 -7.14 -10.00 1.07
N VAL A 74 -8.06 -9.28 1.71
CA VAL A 74 -8.87 -9.84 2.81
C VAL A 74 -10.19 -10.36 2.24
N PHE A 75 -10.29 -11.67 2.01
CA PHE A 75 -11.56 -12.33 1.68
C PHE A 75 -12.40 -12.57 2.95
N GLN A 76 -13.72 -12.62 2.81
CA GLN A 76 -14.61 -12.86 3.96
C GLN A 76 -14.36 -14.20 4.68
N ARG A 77 -13.64 -15.15 4.07
CA ARG A 77 -13.28 -16.47 4.65
C ARG A 77 -11.77 -16.72 4.85
N GLY A 78 -10.89 -15.83 4.43
CA GLY A 78 -9.43 -15.98 4.51
C GLY A 78 -8.72 -14.71 4.03
N ALA A 79 -7.43 -14.53 4.28
CA ALA A 79 -6.66 -13.49 3.62
C ALA A 79 -5.67 -14.12 2.64
N SER A 80 -5.25 -13.41 1.61
CA SER A 80 -4.19 -13.86 0.71
C SER A 80 -3.18 -12.74 0.51
N PHE A 81 -1.90 -13.06 0.62
CA PHE A 81 -0.78 -12.14 0.35
C PHE A 81 0.17 -12.83 -0.61
N ARG A 82 0.53 -12.18 -1.71
CA ARG A 82 1.39 -12.76 -2.77
C ARG A 82 0.86 -14.08 -3.34
N GLY A 83 -0.46 -14.29 -3.32
CA GLY A 83 -1.08 -15.54 -3.77
C GLY A 83 -1.04 -16.68 -2.75
N GLU A 84 -0.44 -16.47 -1.58
CA GLU A 84 -0.45 -17.43 -0.47
C GLU A 84 -1.66 -17.19 0.44
N ASP A 85 -2.42 -18.25 0.75
CA ASP A 85 -3.54 -18.18 1.69
C ASP A 85 -3.03 -18.02 3.13
N ILE A 86 -3.33 -16.88 3.74
CA ILE A 86 -3.11 -16.56 5.14
C ILE A 86 -4.42 -16.82 5.91
N SER A 87 -4.35 -17.70 6.91
CA SER A 87 -5.47 -17.94 7.83
C SER A 87 -5.75 -16.68 8.68
N LYS A 88 -7.04 -16.32 8.85
CA LYS A 88 -7.49 -15.14 9.62
C LYS A 88 -6.90 -15.04 11.04
N THR A 89 -6.50 -16.17 11.63
CA THR A 89 -5.87 -16.22 12.96
C THR A 89 -4.51 -15.49 13.00
N PHE A 90 -3.84 -15.32 11.86
CA PHE A 90 -2.59 -14.55 11.75
C PHE A 90 -2.82 -13.04 11.64
N LEU A 91 -4.00 -12.61 11.19
CA LEU A 91 -4.38 -11.20 11.11
C LEU A 91 -5.09 -10.79 12.41
N THR A 92 -4.34 -10.68 13.50
CA THR A 92 -4.86 -10.04 14.71
C THR A 92 -5.28 -8.59 14.38
N PRO A 93 -6.47 -8.11 14.79
CA PRO A 93 -6.93 -6.72 14.58
C PRO A 93 -6.11 -5.64 15.32
N ARG A 94 -4.95 -6.02 15.88
CA ARG A 94 -4.13 -5.20 16.76
C ARG A 94 -2.67 -5.22 16.33
N VAL A 95 -2.36 -4.58 15.21
CA VAL A 95 -1.11 -3.81 15.06
C VAL A 95 -1.39 -2.65 14.11
N ASN A 96 -1.89 -1.53 14.65
CA ASN A 96 -1.90 -0.24 13.96
C ASN A 96 -0.53 0.45 14.14
N ARG A 97 0.55 -0.31 13.88
CA ARG A 97 1.92 0.14 14.05
C ARG A 97 2.65 -0.11 12.75
N HIS A 98 2.45 0.79 11.79
CA HIS A 98 3.42 0.97 10.71
C HIS A 98 4.79 1.18 11.37
N ALA A 99 5.71 0.26 11.12
CA ALA A 99 7.07 0.39 11.62
C ALA A 99 7.68 1.63 10.97
N LYS A 100 7.74 2.74 11.72
CA LYS A 100 8.57 3.89 11.35
C LYS A 100 10.02 3.39 11.34
N LEU A 101 10.58 3.14 10.16
CA LEU A 101 12.02 3.01 10.02
C LEU A 101 12.62 4.39 10.29
N THR A 102 13.13 4.55 11.51
CA THR A 102 13.96 5.66 11.95
C THR A 102 15.21 5.71 11.07
N HIS A 103 15.30 6.71 10.18
CA HIS A 103 16.60 7.18 9.70
C HIS A 103 17.30 7.86 10.88
N LEU A 104 18.09 7.09 11.63
CA LEU A 104 19.12 7.66 12.48
C LEU A 104 20.24 8.15 11.57
N GLY A 105 20.48 9.46 11.60
CA GLY A 105 21.58 10.10 10.91
C GLY A 105 22.93 9.61 11.42
N GLY A 106 23.89 9.58 10.49
CA GLY A 106 25.31 9.51 10.78
C GLY A 106 26.00 10.55 9.91
N LEU A 107 26.45 11.61 10.56
CA LEU A 107 27.46 12.55 10.05
C LEU A 107 28.77 11.81 9.77
#